data_AF-A0A401PYU0-F1
#
_entry.id   AF-A0A401PYU0-F1
#
_cell.length_a   1.000
_cell.length_b   1.000
_cell.length_c   1.000
_cell.angle_alpha   90.00
_cell.angle_beta   90.00
_cell.angle_gamma   90.00
#
_symmetry.space_group_name_H-M   'P 1'
#
loop_
_entity.id
_entity.type
_entity.pdbx_description
1 polymer ?
#
loop_
_entity_poly.entity_id
_entity_poly.type
_entity_poly.pdbx_seq_one_letter_code
_entity_poly.pdbx_strand_id
1 'polypeptide(L)'
;MELGIADVPCVIRSLRVAAEMAASKEKAEPILQLVIRSPFLLRSLLHFIAVFDGCGSRSNRAAMDNLIALLRHLTLAFPESIQTCISVPVDVLTVRLQRLHDLSSCLSWPMKKQLLDLERAVNEAFPGRQRMPTWGMFTPEHPKDFHDLSVFPSSEDMAGPVNPTVLPNKVAGPYESNFVYLDTHFRLLREDFVKPLREGITACLAPRSHFVEAPDQTRELRIYRKVQILHPVCQWEGVMYKVQFDVDKSRRGAWRDFQSLRKGSLVCLLATDCEEIFFASVAKSRPKMLAQGLVLLKFSTSHLQLSKYVYRHQFMMVESPAFFVAYRHVLQGLQEMDVKRVPFQRYIVKCKASIHPPAYLQQRDVSLDLRPLLRNCKEAAETEVRFIFHRF
;
A
#
# COMPACT_ATOMS: atom_id res chain seq x y z
N MET A 1 24.84 30.24 20.59
CA MET A 1 23.56 30.44 21.31
C MET A 1 23.08 29.07 21.74
N GLU A 2 23.13 28.76 23.03
CA GLU A 2 22.58 27.50 23.53
C GLU A 2 21.05 27.63 23.54
N LEU A 3 20.39 26.90 22.64
CA LEU A 3 18.93 26.83 22.58
C LEU A 3 18.44 26.04 23.80
N GLY A 4 17.48 26.60 24.54
CA GLY A 4 16.79 25.86 25.60
C GLY A 4 16.00 24.69 25.01
N ILE A 5 15.87 23.59 25.78
CA ILE A 5 15.16 22.37 25.35
C ILE A 5 13.73 22.68 24.90
N ALA A 6 13.07 23.65 25.54
CA ALA A 6 11.73 24.11 25.21
C ALA A 6 11.62 24.78 23.83
N ASP A 7 12.72 25.37 23.33
CA ASP A 7 12.73 26.10 22.06
C ASP A 7 13.01 25.18 20.87
N VAL A 8 13.62 24.02 21.10
CA VAL A 8 14.01 23.07 20.04
C VAL A 8 12.83 22.63 19.17
N PRO A 9 11.64 22.25 19.70
CA PRO A 9 10.48 21.91 18.87
C PRO A 9 10.01 23.04 17.96
N CYS A 10 10.06 24.29 18.45
CA CYS A 10 9.68 25.48 17.70
C CYS A 10 10.67 25.76 16.57
N VAL A 11 11.97 25.57 16.82
CA VAL A 11 13.02 25.69 15.80
C VAL A 11 12.86 24.61 14.73
N ILE A 12 12.67 23.34 15.11
CA ILE A 12 12.45 22.23 14.17
C ILE A 12 11.23 22.52 13.28
N ARG A 13 10.12 22.95 13.88
CA ARG A 13 8.90 23.31 13.14
C ARG A 13 9.15 24.46 12.16
N SER A 14 9.85 25.50 12.59
CA SER A 14 10.15 26.67 11.75
C SER A 14 11.05 26.31 10.59
N LEU A 15 12.09 25.51 10.82
CA LEU A 15 13.01 25.03 9.77
C LEU A 15 12.29 24.14 8.76
N ARG A 16 11.45 23.22 9.23
CA ARG A 16 10.61 22.38 8.37
C ARG A 16 9.71 23.27 7.48
N VAL A 17 8.92 24.15 8.08
CA VAL A 17 7.98 25.00 7.33
C VAL A 17 8.72 25.90 6.35
N ALA A 18 9.87 26.46 6.74
CA ALA A 18 10.69 27.28 5.85
C ALA A 18 11.22 26.48 4.65
N ALA A 19 11.64 25.22 4.86
CA ALA A 19 12.09 24.34 3.78
C ALA A 19 10.93 23.92 2.85
N GLU A 20 9.76 23.60 3.40
CA GLU A 20 8.58 23.20 2.61
C GLU A 20 7.98 24.38 1.80
N MET A 21 7.99 25.59 2.36
CA MET A 21 7.38 26.79 1.75
C MET A 21 8.33 27.59 0.86
N ALA A 22 9.60 27.18 0.75
CA ALA A 22 10.55 27.81 -0.16
C ALA A 22 10.01 27.75 -1.61
N ALA A 23 10.30 28.79 -2.41
CA ALA A 23 9.79 28.85 -3.78
C ALA A 23 10.52 27.91 -4.76
N SER A 24 11.74 27.48 -4.42
CA SER A 24 12.57 26.58 -5.23
C SER A 24 13.58 25.83 -4.37
N LYS A 25 14.14 24.74 -4.92
CA LYS A 25 15.23 23.96 -4.31
C LYS A 25 16.41 24.86 -3.91
N GLU A 26 16.83 25.76 -4.79
CA GLU A 26 17.95 26.70 -4.58
C GLU A 26 17.74 27.66 -3.38
N LYS A 27 16.48 27.97 -3.03
CA LYS A 27 16.17 28.80 -1.86
C LYS A 27 16.03 27.99 -0.57
N ALA A 28 15.70 26.70 -0.67
CA ALA A 28 15.60 25.81 0.47
C ALA A 28 16.97 25.34 0.97
N GLU A 29 17.91 25.08 0.05
CA GLU A 29 19.27 24.64 0.36
C GLU A 29 20.02 25.51 1.38
N PRO A 30 20.12 26.86 1.24
CA PRO A 30 20.86 27.67 2.20
C PRO A 30 20.26 27.64 3.61
N ILE A 31 18.93 27.50 3.71
CA ILE A 31 18.23 27.38 5.00
C ILE A 31 18.63 26.07 5.69
N LEU A 32 18.70 24.98 4.94
CA LEU A 32 19.10 23.67 5.45
C LEU A 32 20.61 23.60 5.71
N GLN A 33 21.46 24.29 4.93
CA GLN A 33 22.89 24.42 5.17
C GLN A 33 23.24 25.07 6.51
N LEU A 34 22.45 26.04 6.96
CA LEU A 34 22.64 26.67 8.28
C LEU A 34 22.50 25.65 9.42
N VAL A 35 21.61 24.67 9.27
CA VAL A 35 21.40 23.62 10.27
C VAL A 35 22.63 22.72 10.37
N ILE A 36 23.22 22.37 9.23
CA ILE A 36 24.36 21.45 9.12
C ILE A 36 25.65 22.08 9.66
N ARG A 37 25.88 23.37 9.40
CA ARG A 37 27.06 24.09 9.88
C ARG A 37 27.01 24.41 11.38
N SER A 38 25.84 24.29 12.00
CA SER A 38 25.65 24.57 13.42
C SER A 38 25.79 23.30 14.28
N PRO A 39 26.18 23.40 15.56
CA PRO A 39 26.20 22.27 16.48
C PRO A 39 24.79 21.77 16.86
N PHE A 40 23.74 22.28 16.21
CA PHE A 40 22.35 21.97 16.51
C PHE A 40 22.03 20.49 16.37
N LEU A 41 22.44 19.84 15.27
CA LEU A 41 22.12 18.44 14.98
C LEU A 41 22.71 17.48 16.02
N LEU A 42 23.98 17.67 16.38
CA LEU A 42 24.71 16.76 17.26
C LEU A 42 24.61 17.12 18.75
N ARG A 43 24.09 18.29 19.11
CA ARG A 43 23.95 18.70 20.52
C ARG A 43 22.50 18.92 20.91
N SER A 44 21.86 19.96 20.41
CA SER A 44 20.49 20.33 20.79
C SER A 44 19.45 19.29 20.37
N LEU A 45 19.57 18.75 19.16
CA LEU A 45 18.63 17.78 18.62
C LEU A 45 18.83 16.39 19.24
N LEU A 46 20.07 15.92 19.41
CA LEU A 46 20.33 14.68 20.16
C LEU A 46 19.85 14.75 21.61
N HIS A 47 20.08 15.89 22.29
CA HIS A 47 19.61 16.08 23.66
C HIS A 47 18.07 16.08 23.73
N PHE A 48 17.39 16.72 22.77
CA PHE A 48 15.93 16.65 22.66
C PHE A 48 15.42 15.22 22.45
N ILE A 49 16.06 14.42 21.59
CA ILE A 49 15.69 13.01 21.37
C ILE A 49 15.92 12.20 22.65
N ALA A 50 17.00 12.45 23.39
CA ALA A 50 17.34 11.73 24.63
C ALA A 50 16.33 12.00 25.75
N VAL A 51 15.88 13.26 25.90
CA VAL A 51 14.91 13.70 26.92
C VAL A 51 13.46 13.45 26.47
N PHE A 52 13.24 12.92 25.27
CA PHE A 52 11.89 12.64 24.79
C PHE A 52 11.25 11.49 25.58
N ASP A 53 10.16 11.80 26.27
CA ASP A 53 9.45 10.90 27.19
C ASP A 53 8.18 10.25 26.58
N GLY A 54 7.88 10.51 25.31
CA GLY A 54 6.82 9.81 24.57
C GLY A 54 5.81 10.70 23.84
N CYS A 55 4.93 10.04 23.08
CA CYS A 55 3.95 10.66 22.17
C CYS A 55 2.55 10.88 22.79
N GLY A 56 2.42 10.84 24.12
CA GLY A 56 1.12 10.94 24.80
C GLY A 56 0.37 12.24 24.48
N SER A 57 1.09 13.37 24.41
CA SER A 57 0.50 14.67 24.07
C SER A 57 0.44 14.90 22.55
N ARG A 58 -0.55 15.68 22.08
CA ARG A 58 -0.62 16.11 20.67
C ARG A 58 0.60 16.94 20.26
N SER A 59 1.14 17.74 21.18
CA SER A 59 2.33 18.56 20.96
C SER A 59 3.57 17.71 20.70
N ASN A 60 3.76 16.65 21.49
CA ASN A 60 4.90 15.75 21.34
C ASN A 60 4.85 14.99 20.02
N ARG A 61 3.66 14.49 19.62
CA ARG A 61 3.47 13.86 18.30
C ARG A 61 3.83 14.81 17.16
N ALA A 62 3.30 16.03 17.20
CA ALA A 62 3.63 17.03 16.18
C ALA A 62 5.13 17.38 16.14
N ALA A 63 5.79 17.45 17.29
CA ALA A 63 7.24 17.68 17.36
C ALA A 63 8.03 16.53 16.70
N MET A 64 7.61 15.29 16.92
CA MET A 64 8.23 14.10 16.31
C MET A 64 7.99 14.03 14.80
N ASP A 65 6.77 14.28 14.34
CA ASP A 65 6.47 14.38 12.90
C ASP A 65 7.32 15.46 12.23
N ASN A 66 7.47 16.61 12.89
CA ASN A 66 8.31 17.70 12.40
C ASN A 66 9.80 17.31 12.34
N LEU A 67 10.28 16.60 13.36
CA LEU A 67 11.66 16.11 13.43
C LEU A 67 11.95 15.11 12.31
N ILE A 68 11.10 14.10 12.13
CA ILE A 68 11.23 13.09 11.07
C ILE A 68 11.23 13.77 9.69
N ALA A 69 10.30 14.71 9.46
CA ALA A 69 10.25 15.47 8.21
C ALA A 69 11.52 16.30 7.97
N LEU A 70 12.02 17.01 8.99
CA LEU A 70 13.24 17.81 8.87
C LEU A 70 14.46 16.93 8.54
N LEU A 71 14.64 15.82 9.26
CA LEU A 71 15.73 14.88 9.00
C LEU A 71 15.64 14.34 7.57
N ARG A 72 14.43 14.00 7.09
CA ARG A 72 14.22 13.55 5.71
C ARG A 72 14.61 14.62 4.69
N HIS A 73 14.23 15.88 4.90
CA HIS A 73 14.64 16.98 4.01
C HIS A 73 16.15 17.16 3.98
N LEU A 74 16.82 17.07 5.14
CA LEU A 74 18.28 17.16 5.22
C LEU A 74 18.97 16.02 4.46
N THR A 75 18.48 14.79 4.62
CA THR A 75 19.01 13.62 3.90
C THR A 75 18.86 13.76 2.38
N LEU A 76 17.70 14.23 1.92
CA LEU A 76 17.43 14.39 0.48
C LEU A 76 18.17 15.58 -0.14
N ALA A 77 18.41 16.65 0.62
CA ALA A 77 19.08 17.84 0.12
C ALA A 77 20.60 17.66 -0.04
N PHE A 78 21.24 16.87 0.84
CA PHE A 78 22.71 16.77 0.89
C PHE A 78 23.16 15.32 1.17
N PRO A 79 23.02 14.42 0.19
CA PRO A 79 23.37 13.01 0.37
C PRO A 79 24.87 12.77 0.59
N GLU A 80 25.79 13.65 0.16
CA GLU A 80 27.24 13.38 0.27
C GLU A 80 27.93 14.03 1.48
N SER A 81 27.39 15.13 2.02
CA SER A 81 28.12 15.98 2.98
C SER A 81 27.77 15.77 4.46
N ILE A 82 26.78 14.92 4.79
CA ILE A 82 26.18 14.87 6.16
C ILE A 82 26.10 13.44 6.73
N GLN A 83 26.89 12.49 6.23
CA GLN A 83 26.78 11.09 6.65
C GLN A 83 26.85 10.92 8.19
N THR A 84 27.80 11.55 8.86
CA THR A 84 27.97 11.44 10.33
C THR A 84 26.97 12.28 11.13
N CYS A 85 26.53 13.42 10.59
CA CYS A 85 25.66 14.35 11.33
C CYS A 85 24.17 13.95 11.27
N ILE A 86 23.75 13.14 10.30
CA ILE A 86 22.35 12.63 10.20
C ILE A 86 22.23 11.19 10.71
N SER A 87 23.22 10.32 10.46
CA SER A 87 23.13 8.91 10.89
C SER A 87 22.94 8.79 12.40
N VAL A 88 23.74 9.50 13.20
CA VAL A 88 23.65 9.42 14.67
C VAL A 88 22.27 9.86 15.18
N PRO A 89 21.72 11.04 14.81
CA PRO A 89 20.36 11.40 15.18
C PRO A 89 19.29 10.41 14.75
N VAL A 90 19.40 9.83 13.55
CA VAL A 90 18.42 8.87 13.05
C VAL A 90 18.47 7.57 13.84
N ASP A 91 19.65 7.01 14.14
CA ASP A 91 19.77 5.80 14.98
C ASP A 91 19.28 6.02 16.41
N VAL A 92 19.65 7.14 17.02
CA VAL A 92 19.22 7.46 18.39
C VAL A 92 17.70 7.63 18.42
N LEU A 93 17.13 8.28 17.40
CA LEU A 93 15.68 8.44 17.26
C LEU A 93 14.96 7.10 17.13
N THR A 94 15.45 6.22 16.26
CA THR A 94 14.81 4.92 16.00
C THR A 94 14.86 4.03 17.22
N VAL A 95 16.02 3.91 17.87
CA VAL A 95 16.18 3.15 19.13
C VAL A 95 15.28 3.72 20.23
N ARG A 96 15.19 5.05 20.35
CA ARG A 96 14.34 5.68 21.37
C ARG A 96 12.87 5.42 21.10
N LEU A 97 12.41 5.54 19.85
CA LEU A 97 11.02 5.30 19.48
C LEU A 97 10.63 3.83 19.60
N GLN A 98 11.53 2.89 19.28
CA GLN A 98 11.33 1.47 19.51
C GLN A 98 11.13 1.16 21.00
N ARG A 99 12.02 1.66 21.87
CA ARG A 99 11.87 1.49 23.32
C ARG A 99 10.54 2.03 23.83
N LEU A 100 10.10 3.18 23.33
CA LEU A 100 8.82 3.78 23.71
C LEU A 100 7.62 3.00 23.16
N HIS A 101 7.76 2.39 21.99
CA HIS A 101 6.76 1.52 21.39
C HIS A 101 6.51 0.28 22.27
N ASP A 102 7.57 -0.41 22.65
CA ASP A 102 7.50 -1.64 23.47
C ASP A 102 6.85 -1.39 24.84
N LEU A 103 6.95 -0.15 25.35
CA LEU A 103 6.39 0.26 26.63
C LEU A 103 4.93 0.74 26.56
N SER A 104 4.42 1.22 25.42
CA SER A 104 3.18 2.01 25.44
C SER A 104 2.35 2.12 24.15
N SER A 105 2.64 1.39 23.07
CA SER A 105 1.91 1.46 21.78
C SER A 105 1.64 2.89 21.26
N CYS A 106 2.49 3.85 21.64
CA CYS A 106 2.17 5.28 21.51
C CYS A 106 2.34 5.83 20.08
N LEU A 107 2.89 5.03 19.16
CA LEU A 107 3.25 5.45 17.81
C LEU A 107 2.10 5.19 16.83
N SER A 108 1.61 6.24 16.18
CA SER A 108 0.62 6.09 15.11
C SER A 108 1.24 5.47 13.85
N TRP A 109 0.42 4.80 13.06
CA TRP A 109 0.85 4.17 11.80
C TRP A 109 1.55 5.15 10.84
N PRO A 110 1.02 6.37 10.60
CA PRO A 110 1.70 7.33 9.72
C PRO A 110 3.10 7.69 10.20
N MET A 111 3.29 7.86 11.51
CA MET A 111 4.60 8.18 12.08
C MET A 111 5.57 7.01 11.94
N LYS A 112 5.11 5.77 12.20
CA LYS A 112 5.90 4.55 11.94
C LYS A 112 6.34 4.47 10.48
N LYS A 113 5.42 4.74 9.54
CA LYS A 113 5.70 4.76 8.10
C LYS A 113 6.73 5.81 7.72
N GLN A 114 6.58 7.05 8.20
CA GLN A 114 7.52 8.13 7.90
C GLN A 114 8.93 7.85 8.47
N LEU A 115 9.02 7.23 9.64
CA LEU A 115 10.30 6.80 10.21
C LEU A 115 10.99 5.75 9.33
N LEU A 116 10.25 4.74 8.85
CA LEU A 116 10.79 3.74 7.92
C LEU A 116 11.24 4.36 6.58
N ASP A 117 10.49 5.31 6.05
CA ASP A 117 10.86 6.02 4.84
C ASP A 117 12.12 6.88 5.04
N LEU A 118 12.27 7.49 6.22
CA LEU A 118 13.50 8.21 6.60
C LEU A 118 14.69 7.26 6.70
N GLU A 119 14.56 6.14 7.43
CA GLU A 119 15.62 5.12 7.51
C GLU A 119 16.05 4.66 6.12
N ARG A 120 15.07 4.41 5.23
CA ARG A 120 15.34 4.02 3.85
C ARG A 120 16.10 5.09 3.09
N ALA A 121 15.65 6.34 3.12
CA ALA A 121 16.32 7.44 2.44
C ALA A 121 17.77 7.62 2.94
N VAL A 122 18.01 7.44 4.24
CA VAL A 122 19.35 7.47 4.82
C VAL A 122 20.19 6.29 4.34
N ASN A 123 19.63 5.08 4.30
CA ASN A 123 20.36 3.89 3.84
C ASN A 123 20.68 3.96 2.33
N GLU A 124 19.77 4.48 1.51
CA GLU A 124 19.98 4.70 0.08
C GLU A 124 21.04 5.77 -0.17
N ALA A 125 21.05 6.85 0.62
CA ALA A 125 22.09 7.88 0.56
C ALA A 125 23.47 7.38 1.04
N PHE A 126 23.51 6.41 1.98
CA PHE A 126 24.73 5.96 2.65
C PHE A 126 24.88 4.43 2.70
N PRO A 127 25.18 3.76 1.56
CA PRO A 127 25.21 2.30 1.47
C PRO A 127 26.29 1.59 2.32
N GLY A 128 27.30 2.33 2.81
CA GLY A 128 28.40 1.79 3.63
C GLY A 128 28.20 1.84 5.15
N ARG A 129 27.04 2.31 5.64
CA ARG A 129 26.77 2.43 7.08
C ARG A 129 26.50 1.06 7.70
N GLN A 130 27.12 0.78 8.86
CA GLN A 130 26.76 -0.39 9.66
C GLN A 130 25.30 -0.30 10.06
N ARG A 131 24.52 -1.27 9.59
CA ARG A 131 23.10 -1.42 9.86
C ARG A 131 22.92 -1.66 11.35
N MET A 132 22.28 -0.75 12.09
CA MET A 132 21.57 -1.18 13.29
C MET A 132 20.34 -1.96 12.80
N PRO A 133 20.16 -3.22 13.20
CA PRO A 133 19.01 -3.97 12.73
C PRO A 133 17.74 -3.42 13.37
N THR A 134 16.90 -2.75 12.57
CA THR A 134 15.49 -2.50 12.90
C THR A 134 14.72 -3.83 12.83
N TRP A 135 15.10 -4.82 13.64
CA TRP A 135 14.41 -6.12 13.70
C TRP A 135 13.08 -5.90 14.43
N GLY A 136 11.95 -6.07 13.75
CA GLY A 136 10.68 -6.33 14.45
C GLY A 136 9.52 -5.34 14.28
N MET A 137 9.64 -4.20 13.59
CA MET A 137 8.43 -3.35 13.43
C MET A 137 7.42 -3.91 12.40
N PHE A 138 7.87 -4.60 11.35
CA PHE A 138 7.00 -5.12 10.28
C PHE A 138 7.52 -6.38 9.56
N THR A 139 8.55 -7.07 10.07
CA THR A 139 9.10 -8.26 9.40
C THR A 139 8.40 -9.54 9.89
N PRO A 140 7.68 -10.28 9.01
CA PRO A 140 7.20 -11.61 9.38
C PRO A 140 8.40 -12.57 9.44
N GLU A 141 8.54 -13.27 10.56
CA GLU A 141 9.63 -14.23 10.81
C GLU A 141 9.59 -15.44 9.86
N HIS A 142 8.44 -15.72 9.23
CA HIS A 142 8.30 -16.71 8.15
C HIS A 142 7.23 -16.27 7.13
N PRO A 143 7.37 -16.63 5.83
CA PRO A 143 6.32 -16.41 4.84
C PRO A 143 5.06 -17.18 5.27
N LYS A 144 3.96 -16.46 5.53
CA LYS A 144 2.66 -17.09 5.76
C LYS A 144 2.22 -17.85 4.51
N ASP A 145 1.57 -18.99 4.70
CA ASP A 145 0.93 -19.75 3.61
C ASP A 145 -0.12 -18.85 2.91
N PHE A 146 -0.20 -18.93 1.58
CA PHE A 146 -1.14 -18.14 0.80
C PHE A 146 -2.60 -18.48 1.11
N HIS A 147 -2.89 -19.71 1.57
CA HIS A 147 -4.22 -20.11 2.02
C HIS A 147 -4.70 -19.30 3.23
N ASP A 148 -3.78 -18.88 4.11
CA ASP A 148 -4.08 -18.14 5.34
C ASP A 148 -3.95 -16.61 5.17
N LEU A 149 -3.44 -16.14 4.02
CA LEU A 149 -3.28 -14.72 3.77
C LEU A 149 -4.63 -14.02 3.63
N SER A 150 -4.75 -12.81 4.17
CA SER A 150 -5.96 -12.00 3.93
C SER A 150 -5.96 -11.47 2.48
N VAL A 151 -7.10 -11.61 1.80
CA VAL A 151 -7.36 -10.96 0.50
C VAL A 151 -7.36 -9.43 0.65
N PHE A 152 -7.88 -8.91 1.76
CA PHE A 152 -7.71 -7.50 2.09
C PHE A 152 -6.26 -7.23 2.51
N PRO A 153 -5.69 -6.06 2.16
CA PRO A 153 -4.38 -5.68 2.66
C PRO A 153 -4.38 -5.46 4.17
N SER A 154 -3.20 -5.58 4.79
CA SER A 154 -2.91 -5.21 6.17
C SER A 154 -2.13 -3.90 6.25
N SER A 155 -2.00 -3.37 7.46
CA SER A 155 -1.13 -2.21 7.75
C SER A 155 0.34 -2.48 7.43
N GLU A 156 0.79 -3.74 7.52
CA GLU A 156 2.18 -4.14 7.22
C GLU A 156 2.44 -4.11 5.71
N ASP A 157 1.46 -4.56 4.91
CA ASP A 157 1.56 -4.54 3.44
C ASP A 157 1.80 -3.11 2.91
N MET A 158 1.33 -2.09 3.63
CA MET A 158 1.48 -0.67 3.28
C MET A 158 2.75 -0.02 3.84
N ALA A 159 3.41 -0.65 4.82
CA ALA A 159 4.52 -0.03 5.55
C ALA A 159 5.86 -0.13 4.78
N GLY A 160 6.17 -1.31 4.24
CA GLY A 160 7.47 -1.65 3.66
C GLY A 160 7.59 -1.48 2.14
N PRO A 161 8.74 -1.85 1.53
CA PRO A 161 8.83 -2.06 0.09
C PRO A 161 8.06 -3.32 -0.32
N VAL A 162 8.10 -3.69 -1.61
CA VAL A 162 7.55 -4.96 -2.12
C VAL A 162 8.01 -6.09 -1.19
N ASN A 163 7.05 -6.89 -0.71
CA ASN A 163 7.34 -7.99 0.20
C ASN A 163 8.34 -8.93 -0.49
N PRO A 164 9.50 -9.26 0.14
CA PRO A 164 10.54 -10.09 -0.48
C PRO A 164 10.05 -11.50 -0.84
N THR A 165 8.89 -11.91 -0.33
CA THR A 165 8.23 -13.18 -0.68
C THR A 165 7.52 -13.16 -2.04
N VAL A 166 7.36 -11.99 -2.68
CA VAL A 166 6.76 -11.90 -4.02
C VAL A 166 7.81 -12.25 -5.07
N LEU A 167 7.68 -13.45 -5.65
CA LEU A 167 8.54 -13.91 -6.75
C LEU A 167 8.03 -13.39 -8.10
N PRO A 168 8.94 -13.10 -9.06
CA PRO A 168 8.53 -12.72 -10.41
C PRO A 168 7.77 -13.85 -11.10
N ASN A 169 6.88 -13.50 -12.03
CA ASN A 169 6.17 -14.48 -12.84
C ASN A 169 7.15 -15.31 -13.67
N LYS A 170 6.99 -16.64 -13.66
CA LYS A 170 7.82 -17.53 -14.47
C LYS A 170 7.22 -17.64 -15.87
N VAL A 171 7.81 -16.89 -16.81
CA VAL A 171 7.33 -16.85 -18.21
C VAL A 171 7.80 -18.05 -19.04
N ALA A 172 8.84 -18.76 -18.61
CA ALA A 172 9.43 -19.88 -19.32
C ALA A 172 9.75 -21.06 -18.40
N GLY A 173 9.40 -22.26 -18.85
CA GLY A 173 9.65 -23.51 -18.15
C GLY A 173 8.65 -23.82 -17.03
N PRO A 174 8.70 -25.04 -16.47
CA PRO A 174 7.72 -25.51 -15.49
C PRO A 174 7.97 -24.91 -14.11
N TYR A 175 6.90 -24.83 -13.31
CA TYR A 175 7.00 -24.60 -11.87
C TYR A 175 7.42 -25.89 -11.14
N GLU A 176 8.11 -25.75 -10.02
CA GLU A 176 8.58 -26.88 -9.21
C GLU A 176 7.42 -27.71 -8.67
N SER A 177 6.34 -27.03 -8.27
CA SER A 177 5.13 -27.67 -7.77
C SER A 177 3.90 -26.82 -8.06
N ASN A 178 2.73 -27.45 -7.94
CA ASN A 178 1.45 -26.76 -8.00
C ASN A 178 1.33 -25.71 -6.88
N PHE A 179 1.91 -25.97 -5.70
CA PHE A 179 1.89 -25.03 -4.58
C PHE A 179 2.64 -23.74 -4.96
N VAL A 180 3.87 -23.87 -5.47
CA VAL A 180 4.69 -22.71 -5.86
C VAL A 180 4.00 -21.91 -6.97
N TYR A 181 3.33 -22.59 -7.92
CA TYR A 181 2.51 -21.93 -8.93
C TYR A 181 1.37 -21.09 -8.32
N LEU A 182 0.56 -21.69 -7.44
CA LEU A 182 -0.57 -21.00 -6.81
C LEU A 182 -0.10 -19.85 -5.91
N ASP A 183 0.91 -20.07 -5.07
CA ASP A 183 1.48 -19.05 -4.18
C ASP A 183 2.04 -17.87 -4.98
N THR A 184 2.80 -18.13 -6.04
CA THR A 184 3.36 -17.08 -6.92
C THR A 184 2.25 -16.25 -7.54
N HIS A 185 1.24 -16.88 -8.14
CA HIS A 185 0.15 -16.16 -8.80
C HIS A 185 -0.75 -15.42 -7.81
N PHE A 186 -1.01 -15.99 -6.63
CA PHE A 186 -1.75 -15.32 -5.56
C PHE A 186 -1.03 -14.05 -5.11
N ARG A 187 0.26 -14.15 -4.78
CA ARG A 187 1.07 -13.02 -4.30
C ARG A 187 1.22 -11.94 -5.38
N LEU A 188 1.48 -12.32 -6.64
CA LEU A 188 1.59 -11.37 -7.74
C LEU A 188 0.27 -10.63 -7.99
N LEU A 189 -0.84 -11.34 -8.03
CA LEU A 189 -2.16 -10.74 -8.26
C LEU A 189 -2.57 -9.83 -7.10
N ARG A 190 -2.20 -10.19 -5.87
CA ARG A 190 -2.41 -9.34 -4.69
C ARG A 190 -1.53 -8.08 -4.75
N GLU A 191 -0.27 -8.23 -5.11
CA GLU A 191 0.67 -7.11 -5.21
C GLU A 191 0.26 -6.10 -6.30
N ASP A 192 -0.37 -6.56 -7.39
CA ASP A 192 -0.84 -5.71 -8.50
C ASP A 192 -1.77 -4.58 -8.03
N PHE A 193 -2.70 -4.84 -7.10
CA PHE A 193 -3.59 -3.81 -6.56
C PHE A 193 -3.06 -3.15 -5.26
N VAL A 194 -2.17 -3.83 -4.52
CA VAL A 194 -1.56 -3.31 -3.28
C VAL A 194 -0.49 -2.28 -3.58
N LYS A 195 0.37 -2.54 -4.58
CA LYS A 195 1.48 -1.64 -4.97
C LYS A 195 1.02 -0.21 -5.27
N PRO A 196 0.07 0.05 -6.19
CA PRO A 196 -0.36 1.41 -6.49
C PRO A 196 -1.00 2.11 -5.29
N LEU A 197 -1.71 1.36 -4.44
CA LEU A 197 -2.27 1.89 -3.20
C LEU A 197 -1.17 2.29 -2.22
N ARG A 198 -0.18 1.43 -2.01
CA ARG A 198 0.97 1.68 -1.13
C ARG A 198 1.81 2.86 -1.58
N GLU A 199 2.11 2.93 -2.88
CA GLU A 199 2.93 4.00 -3.46
C GLU A 199 2.28 5.36 -3.24
N GLY A 200 0.97 5.47 -3.42
CA GLY A 200 0.37 6.77 -3.20
C GLY A 200 -0.14 7.07 -1.79
N ILE A 201 -0.31 6.09 -0.91
CA ILE A 201 -0.32 6.37 0.54
C ILE A 201 1.04 6.95 0.95
N THR A 202 2.15 6.35 0.49
CA THR A 202 3.51 6.82 0.77
C THR A 202 3.68 8.26 0.29
N ALA A 203 3.24 8.57 -0.93
CA ALA A 203 3.31 9.92 -1.45
C ALA A 203 2.36 10.90 -0.75
N CYS A 204 1.18 10.45 -0.30
CA CYS A 204 0.25 11.29 0.45
C CYS A 204 0.78 11.66 1.84
N LEU A 205 1.55 10.77 2.48
CA LEU A 205 2.16 11.00 3.79
C LEU A 205 3.54 11.67 3.70
N ALA A 206 4.15 11.71 2.52
CA ALA A 206 5.44 12.36 2.33
C ALA A 206 5.35 13.87 2.63
N PRO A 207 6.28 14.43 3.42
CA PRO A 207 6.42 15.88 3.57
C PRO A 207 6.61 16.53 2.19
N ARG A 208 6.08 17.75 2.02
CA ARG A 208 6.26 18.50 0.78
C ARG A 208 7.73 18.79 0.57
N SER A 209 8.32 18.27 -0.49
CA SER A 209 9.75 18.43 -0.75
C SER A 209 9.99 18.97 -2.15
N HIS A 210 10.92 19.91 -2.27
CA HIS A 210 11.44 20.39 -3.56
C HIS A 210 12.57 19.50 -4.10
N PHE A 211 13.01 18.52 -3.31
CA PHE A 211 14.16 17.67 -3.60
C PHE A 211 13.77 16.32 -4.24
N VAL A 212 12.48 16.01 -4.26
CA VAL A 212 11.94 14.77 -4.85
C VAL A 212 10.73 15.16 -5.68
N GLU A 213 10.74 14.81 -6.97
CA GLU A 213 9.56 14.96 -7.81
C GLU A 213 8.44 14.03 -7.31
N ALA A 214 7.24 14.57 -7.13
CA ALA A 214 6.10 13.74 -6.78
C ALA A 214 5.83 12.79 -7.96
N PRO A 215 5.77 11.46 -7.73
CA PRO A 215 5.52 10.52 -8.82
C PRO A 215 4.18 10.84 -9.49
N ASP A 216 4.13 10.77 -10.83
CA ASP A 216 2.94 11.17 -11.63
C ASP A 216 1.68 10.36 -11.23
N GLN A 217 1.88 9.12 -10.75
CA GLN A 217 0.86 8.21 -10.21
C GLN A 217 0.10 8.77 -8.99
N THR A 218 0.65 9.76 -8.28
CA THR A 218 -0.07 10.46 -7.19
C THR A 218 -1.28 11.23 -7.68
N ARG A 219 -1.31 11.59 -8.96
CA ARG A 219 -2.42 12.33 -9.58
C ARG A 219 -3.64 11.45 -9.84
N GLU A 220 -3.48 10.12 -9.85
CA GLU A 220 -4.57 9.18 -10.10
C GLU A 220 -5.32 8.78 -8.82
N LEU A 221 -4.73 8.97 -7.65
CA LEU A 221 -5.37 8.59 -6.39
C LEU A 221 -6.38 9.60 -5.91
N ARG A 222 -7.56 9.08 -5.54
CA ARG A 222 -8.67 9.88 -5.04
C ARG A 222 -8.62 9.92 -3.53
N ILE A 223 -8.34 11.11 -3.00
CA ILE A 223 -8.20 11.36 -1.56
C ILE A 223 -9.41 12.16 -1.09
N TYR A 224 -10.06 11.66 -0.04
CA TYR A 224 -11.17 12.31 0.66
C TYR A 224 -10.71 12.73 2.05
N ARG A 225 -10.97 13.99 2.40
CA ARG A 225 -10.55 14.60 3.66
C ARG A 225 -11.72 14.73 4.63
N LYS A 226 -11.38 14.88 5.91
CA LYS A 226 -12.33 15.04 7.02
C LYS A 226 -13.40 13.94 7.05
N VAL A 227 -12.96 12.71 6.87
CA VAL A 227 -13.83 11.54 6.85
C VAL A 227 -14.18 11.14 8.28
N GLN A 228 -15.45 10.88 8.56
CA GLN A 228 -15.93 10.43 9.86
C GLN A 228 -16.79 9.18 9.70
N ILE A 229 -16.52 8.20 10.55
CA ILE A 229 -17.35 6.99 10.67
C ILE A 229 -18.51 7.33 11.59
N LEU A 230 -19.74 7.31 11.06
CA LEU A 230 -20.95 7.70 11.79
C LEU A 230 -21.55 6.52 12.57
N HIS A 231 -22.34 5.66 11.96
CA HIS A 231 -22.99 4.56 12.69
C HIS A 231 -23.07 3.29 11.82
N PRO A 232 -23.13 2.11 12.47
CA PRO A 232 -23.40 0.88 11.76
C PRO A 232 -24.82 0.89 11.18
N VAL A 233 -24.99 0.25 10.02
CA VAL A 233 -26.25 0.02 9.33
C VAL A 233 -26.29 -1.46 8.95
N CYS A 234 -27.23 -2.20 9.51
CA CYS A 234 -27.42 -3.60 9.17
C CYS A 234 -28.24 -3.73 7.89
N GLN A 235 -27.71 -4.45 6.91
CA GLN A 235 -28.43 -4.87 5.70
C GLN A 235 -28.31 -6.38 5.56
N TRP A 236 -29.01 -6.96 4.58
CA TRP A 236 -28.99 -8.40 4.36
C TRP A 236 -27.59 -8.91 3.96
N GLU A 237 -26.73 -8.07 3.38
CA GLU A 237 -25.32 -8.39 3.08
C GLU A 237 -24.37 -8.28 4.30
N GLY A 238 -24.91 -7.94 5.47
CA GLY A 238 -24.18 -7.81 6.74
C GLY A 238 -24.12 -6.38 7.28
N VAL A 239 -23.22 -6.17 8.24
CA VAL A 239 -23.01 -4.87 8.90
C VAL A 239 -22.19 -3.96 8.01
N MET A 240 -22.76 -2.80 7.69
CA MET A 240 -22.11 -1.71 6.97
C MET A 240 -21.95 -0.52 7.90
N TYR A 241 -21.16 0.47 7.52
CA TYR A 241 -21.04 1.72 8.26
C TYR A 241 -21.33 2.89 7.36
N LYS A 242 -22.12 3.82 7.88
CA LYS A 242 -22.33 5.11 7.23
C LYS A 242 -21.11 5.99 7.50
N VAL A 243 -20.51 6.49 6.43
CA VAL A 243 -19.31 7.33 6.49
C VAL A 243 -19.61 8.65 5.80
N GLN A 244 -19.18 9.73 6.44
CA GLN A 244 -19.29 11.09 5.93
C GLN A 244 -17.91 11.64 5.58
N PHE A 245 -17.78 12.40 4.50
CA PHE A 245 -16.56 13.10 4.12
C PHE A 245 -16.88 14.50 3.60
N ASP A 246 -15.88 15.39 3.62
CA ASP A 246 -16.06 16.77 3.15
C ASP A 246 -16.16 16.80 1.62
N VAL A 247 -17.25 17.36 1.09
CA VAL A 247 -17.43 17.51 -0.35
C VAL A 247 -16.77 18.81 -0.76
N ASP A 248 -15.63 18.68 -1.45
CA ASP A 248 -14.89 19.85 -1.92
C ASP A 248 -15.74 20.65 -2.91
N LYS A 249 -16.25 21.81 -2.45
CA LYS A 249 -17.23 22.62 -3.17
C LYS A 249 -16.69 23.18 -4.49
N SER A 250 -15.36 23.32 -4.59
CA SER A 250 -14.61 23.77 -5.76
C SER A 250 -14.57 22.73 -6.89
N ARG A 251 -14.67 21.44 -6.56
CA ARG A 251 -14.63 20.35 -7.56
C ARG A 251 -15.99 20.03 -8.13
N ARG A 252 -17.09 20.68 -7.70
CA ARG A 252 -18.49 20.39 -8.13
C ARG A 252 -18.70 20.31 -9.66
N GLY A 253 -17.88 20.99 -10.46
CA GLY A 253 -17.86 20.83 -11.92
C GLY A 253 -17.23 19.53 -12.42
N ALA A 254 -16.14 19.07 -11.77
CA ALA A 254 -15.33 17.90 -12.12
C ALA A 254 -15.85 16.56 -11.56
N TRP A 255 -16.84 16.55 -10.65
CA TRP A 255 -17.50 15.30 -10.21
C TRP A 255 -18.27 14.61 -11.34
N ARG A 256 -18.56 15.32 -12.44
CA ARG A 256 -19.24 14.78 -13.62
C ARG A 256 -18.38 13.79 -14.40
N ASP A 257 -17.07 13.88 -14.29
CA ASP A 257 -16.15 13.03 -15.03
C ASP A 257 -15.58 11.96 -14.09
N PHE A 258 -16.14 10.75 -14.24
CA PHE A 258 -15.67 9.44 -13.75
C PHE A 258 -15.96 9.03 -12.30
N GLN A 259 -17.14 8.43 -12.09
CA GLN A 259 -17.27 7.07 -11.55
C GLN A 259 -16.45 6.75 -10.26
N SER A 260 -16.49 7.66 -9.27
CA SER A 260 -15.81 7.55 -7.98
C SER A 260 -16.65 6.83 -6.92
N LEU A 261 -15.98 6.10 -6.01
CA LEU A 261 -16.61 5.27 -4.99
C LEU A 261 -17.69 4.34 -5.56
N ARG A 262 -17.34 3.54 -6.58
CA ARG A 262 -18.26 2.53 -7.12
C ARG A 262 -18.47 1.43 -6.11
N LYS A 263 -19.63 0.77 -6.17
CA LYS A 263 -19.87 -0.44 -5.38
C LYS A 263 -18.73 -1.44 -5.64
N GLY A 264 -18.06 -1.86 -4.58
CA GLY A 264 -16.95 -2.80 -4.63
C GLY A 264 -15.54 -2.19 -4.71
N SER A 265 -15.39 -0.88 -4.90
CA SER A 265 -14.08 -0.23 -4.81
C SER A 265 -13.45 -0.43 -3.43
N LEU A 266 -12.13 -0.64 -3.38
CA LEU A 266 -11.37 -0.68 -2.14
C LEU A 266 -11.03 0.74 -1.69
N VAL A 267 -11.25 1.01 -0.42
CA VAL A 267 -10.85 2.24 0.25
C VAL A 267 -10.05 1.91 1.51
N CYS A 268 -9.09 2.75 1.85
CA CYS A 268 -8.40 2.69 3.13
C CYS A 268 -8.63 3.99 3.90
N LEU A 269 -8.78 3.87 5.22
CA LEU A 269 -8.96 4.99 6.14
C LEU A 269 -7.75 5.05 7.07
N LEU A 270 -7.15 6.23 7.10
CA LEU A 270 -5.94 6.56 7.82
C LEU A 270 -6.25 7.73 8.75
N ALA A 271 -5.80 7.68 10.00
CA ALA A 271 -5.84 8.83 10.88
C ALA A 271 -4.46 9.07 11.51
N THR A 272 -4.19 10.32 11.86
CA THR A 272 -2.89 10.74 12.41
C THR A 272 -2.58 10.10 13.76
N ASP A 273 -3.60 9.66 14.48
CA ASP A 273 -3.55 9.11 15.83
C ASP A 273 -3.89 7.61 15.89
N CYS A 274 -4.16 6.96 14.76
CA CYS A 274 -4.44 5.53 14.72
C CYS A 274 -3.16 4.72 14.52
N GLU A 275 -3.09 3.56 15.20
CA GLU A 275 -1.99 2.60 15.11
C GLU A 275 -2.06 1.71 13.86
N GLU A 276 -3.23 1.64 13.23
CA GLU A 276 -3.51 0.76 12.09
C GLU A 276 -4.28 1.50 11.00
N ILE A 277 -4.24 0.92 9.79
CA ILE A 277 -5.05 1.32 8.64
C ILE A 277 -6.32 0.50 8.63
N PHE A 278 -7.48 1.15 8.43
CA PHE A 278 -8.74 0.44 8.24
C PHE A 278 -9.06 0.27 6.77
N PHE A 279 -9.19 -0.96 6.32
CA PHE A 279 -9.59 -1.27 4.95
C PHE A 279 -11.09 -1.53 4.85
N ALA A 280 -11.70 -1.04 3.79
CA ALA A 280 -13.10 -1.25 3.53
C ALA A 280 -13.39 -1.35 2.03
N SER A 281 -14.51 -1.99 1.70
CA SER A 281 -15.09 -1.97 0.37
C SER A 281 -16.32 -1.08 0.35
N VAL A 282 -16.56 -0.38 -0.75
CA VAL A 282 -17.76 0.44 -0.90
C VAL A 282 -18.97 -0.48 -1.09
N ALA A 283 -19.87 -0.51 -0.12
CA ALA A 283 -21.06 -1.36 -0.16
C ALA A 283 -22.16 -0.74 -1.03
N LYS A 284 -22.39 0.56 -0.84
CA LYS A 284 -23.43 1.30 -1.55
C LYS A 284 -23.05 2.75 -1.72
N SER A 285 -23.17 3.21 -2.95
CA SER A 285 -22.86 4.57 -3.37
C SER A 285 -23.98 5.05 -4.28
N ARG A 286 -24.80 5.98 -3.78
CA ARG A 286 -25.89 6.60 -4.56
C ARG A 286 -25.47 8.03 -4.89
N PRO A 287 -25.70 8.54 -6.12
CA PRO A 287 -25.32 9.91 -6.48
C PRO A 287 -25.84 10.97 -5.50
N LYS A 288 -27.09 10.81 -5.03
CA LYS A 288 -27.69 11.70 -4.01
C LYS A 288 -26.95 11.68 -2.68
N MET A 289 -26.43 10.53 -2.26
CA MET A 289 -25.65 10.40 -1.02
C MET A 289 -24.25 10.98 -1.19
N LEU A 290 -23.58 10.70 -2.32
CA LEU A 290 -22.27 11.25 -2.62
C LEU A 290 -22.30 12.78 -2.70
N ALA A 291 -23.37 13.37 -3.26
CA ALA A 291 -23.57 14.81 -3.29
C ALA A 291 -23.65 15.44 -1.88
N GLN A 292 -24.06 14.66 -0.88
CA GLN A 292 -24.09 15.04 0.53
C GLN A 292 -22.81 14.63 1.29
N GLY A 293 -21.84 14.02 0.60
CA GLY A 293 -20.60 13.51 1.19
C GLY A 293 -20.80 12.21 1.97
N LEU A 294 -21.81 11.41 1.64
CA LEU A 294 -22.16 10.19 2.37
C LEU A 294 -21.92 8.93 1.52
N VAL A 295 -21.35 7.91 2.14
CA VAL A 295 -21.12 6.59 1.53
C VAL A 295 -21.34 5.47 2.55
N LEU A 296 -21.75 4.28 2.11
CA LEU A 296 -21.80 3.09 2.96
C LEU A 296 -20.60 2.20 2.67
N LEU A 297 -19.81 1.89 3.71
CA LEU A 297 -18.62 1.06 3.63
C LEU A 297 -18.80 -0.26 4.38
N LYS A 298 -18.25 -1.34 3.84
CA LYS A 298 -18.08 -2.63 4.50
C LYS A 298 -16.61 -2.79 4.88
N PHE A 299 -16.32 -2.66 6.16
CA PHE A 299 -14.95 -2.82 6.67
C PHE A 299 -14.54 -4.30 6.71
N SER A 300 -13.25 -4.58 6.53
CA SER A 300 -12.67 -5.91 6.79
C SER A 300 -12.50 -6.17 8.28
N THR A 301 -12.32 -5.11 9.07
CA THR A 301 -12.14 -5.16 10.52
C THR A 301 -13.43 -5.47 11.27
N SER A 302 -13.32 -6.14 12.42
CA SER A 302 -14.46 -6.48 13.27
C SER A 302 -15.18 -5.24 13.85
N HIS A 303 -16.48 -5.38 14.13
CA HIS A 303 -17.28 -4.31 14.74
C HIS A 303 -16.72 -3.85 16.09
N LEU A 304 -16.23 -4.79 16.91
CA LEU A 304 -15.68 -4.51 18.24
C LEU A 304 -14.49 -3.55 18.17
N GLN A 305 -13.57 -3.75 17.22
CA GLN A 305 -12.42 -2.87 17.03
C GLN A 305 -12.85 -1.52 16.48
N LEU A 306 -13.74 -1.50 15.47
CA LEU A 306 -14.20 -0.25 14.87
C LEU A 306 -14.99 0.63 15.83
N SER A 307 -15.79 0.04 16.72
CA SER A 307 -16.64 0.77 17.68
C SER A 307 -15.87 1.80 18.52
N LYS A 308 -14.58 1.56 18.76
CA LYS A 308 -13.69 2.48 19.51
C LYS A 308 -13.46 3.80 18.79
N TYR A 309 -13.56 3.82 17.46
CA TYR A 309 -13.22 4.95 16.61
C TYR A 309 -14.42 5.71 16.03
N VAL A 310 -15.61 5.10 16.10
CA VAL A 310 -16.87 5.67 15.64
C VAL A 310 -17.12 7.02 16.33
N TYR A 311 -17.48 8.06 15.56
CA TYR A 311 -17.69 9.45 15.98
C TYR A 311 -16.51 10.18 16.66
N ARG A 312 -15.38 9.51 16.92
CA ARG A 312 -14.28 10.08 17.73
C ARG A 312 -13.13 10.60 16.89
N HIS A 313 -12.86 9.96 15.77
CA HIS A 313 -11.70 10.27 14.94
C HIS A 313 -12.09 10.85 13.58
N GLN A 314 -11.19 11.67 13.08
CA GLN A 314 -11.25 12.22 11.73
C GLN A 314 -10.19 11.53 10.89
N PHE A 315 -10.65 10.89 9.82
CA PHE A 315 -9.84 10.10 8.91
C PHE A 315 -9.57 10.87 7.62
N MET A 316 -8.50 10.46 6.97
CA MET A 316 -8.28 10.59 5.54
C MET A 316 -8.67 9.27 4.90
N MET A 317 -9.45 9.32 3.84
CA MET A 317 -9.85 8.12 3.09
C MET A 317 -9.21 8.18 1.70
N VAL A 318 -8.55 7.10 1.30
CA VAL A 318 -7.93 6.97 -0.02
C VAL A 318 -8.63 5.83 -0.75
N GLU A 319 -9.11 6.11 -1.97
CA GLU A 319 -9.70 5.10 -2.85
C GLU A 319 -8.63 4.51 -3.76
N SER A 320 -8.55 3.18 -3.81
CA SER A 320 -7.64 2.47 -4.71
C SER A 320 -8.02 2.71 -6.17
N PRO A 321 -7.05 2.88 -7.08
CA PRO A 321 -7.32 3.01 -8.51
C PRO A 321 -7.81 1.70 -9.13
N ALA A 322 -7.49 0.55 -8.51
CA ALA A 322 -7.84 -0.77 -9.01
C ALA A 322 -9.27 -1.19 -8.62
N PHE A 323 -9.94 -1.91 -9.52
CA PHE A 323 -11.28 -2.46 -9.23
C PHE A 323 -11.20 -3.74 -8.39
N PHE A 324 -11.14 -3.56 -7.08
CA PHE A 324 -10.88 -4.62 -6.10
C PHE A 324 -11.79 -5.86 -6.18
N VAL A 325 -13.05 -5.74 -6.60
CA VAL A 325 -13.96 -6.91 -6.69
C VAL A 325 -13.44 -7.97 -7.66
N ALA A 326 -12.84 -7.55 -8.78
CA ALA A 326 -12.28 -8.48 -9.75
C ALA A 326 -11.13 -9.29 -9.13
N TYR A 327 -10.23 -8.62 -8.41
CA TYR A 327 -9.14 -9.26 -7.69
C TYR A 327 -9.65 -10.16 -6.56
N ARG A 328 -10.61 -9.68 -5.76
CA ARG A 328 -11.11 -10.39 -4.58
C ARG A 328 -11.62 -11.79 -4.92
N HIS A 329 -12.46 -11.92 -5.94
CA HIS A 329 -13.04 -13.22 -6.29
C HIS A 329 -12.00 -14.18 -6.87
N VAL A 330 -11.05 -13.68 -7.66
CA VAL A 330 -9.96 -14.50 -8.20
C VAL A 330 -9.02 -14.96 -7.09
N LEU A 331 -8.66 -14.07 -6.17
CA LEU A 331 -7.80 -14.39 -5.02
C LEU A 331 -8.47 -15.41 -4.09
N GLN A 332 -9.76 -15.27 -3.81
CA GLN A 332 -10.51 -16.28 -3.04
C GLN A 332 -10.54 -17.63 -3.77
N GLY A 333 -10.77 -17.64 -5.08
CA GLY A 333 -10.74 -18.87 -5.87
C GLY A 333 -9.37 -19.56 -5.88
N LEU A 334 -8.28 -18.79 -5.91
CA LEU A 334 -6.92 -19.33 -5.78
C LEU A 334 -6.67 -19.89 -4.37
N GLN A 335 -7.15 -19.21 -3.33
CA GLN A 335 -7.02 -19.66 -1.93
C GLN A 335 -7.82 -20.92 -1.62
N GLU A 336 -9.00 -21.08 -2.19
CA GLU A 336 -9.84 -22.25 -1.95
C GLU A 336 -9.42 -23.47 -2.78
N MET A 337 -8.52 -23.29 -3.76
CA MET A 337 -8.10 -24.35 -4.68
C MET A 337 -7.21 -25.39 -3.98
N ASP A 338 -7.61 -26.66 -4.08
CA ASP A 338 -6.76 -27.77 -3.64
C ASP A 338 -5.53 -27.90 -4.56
N VAL A 339 -4.35 -27.78 -3.97
CA VAL A 339 -3.04 -27.92 -4.61
C VAL A 339 -2.92 -29.21 -5.43
N LYS A 340 -3.60 -30.29 -5.03
CA LYS A 340 -3.55 -31.58 -5.75
C LYS A 340 -4.43 -31.62 -6.99
N ARG A 341 -5.40 -30.70 -7.11
CA ARG A 341 -6.45 -30.70 -8.13
C ARG A 341 -6.42 -29.44 -9.00
N VAL A 342 -5.23 -28.87 -9.21
CA VAL A 342 -5.06 -27.72 -10.09
C VAL A 342 -5.45 -28.11 -11.52
N PRO A 343 -6.43 -27.41 -12.15
CA PRO A 343 -6.85 -27.69 -13.51
C PRO A 343 -5.67 -27.59 -14.49
N PHE A 344 -5.60 -28.53 -15.44
CA PHE A 344 -4.55 -28.56 -16.45
C PHE A 344 -3.11 -28.50 -15.90
N GLN A 345 -2.86 -28.91 -14.65
CA GLN A 345 -1.54 -28.87 -14.01
C GLN A 345 -0.42 -29.51 -14.86
N ARG A 346 -0.74 -30.54 -15.66
CA ARG A 346 0.19 -31.18 -16.58
C ARG A 346 0.74 -30.22 -17.64
N TYR A 347 -0.09 -29.29 -18.09
CA TYR A 347 0.18 -28.38 -19.19
C TYR A 347 0.60 -27.00 -18.69
N ILE A 348 -0.13 -26.44 -17.72
CA ILE A 348 0.10 -25.08 -17.22
C ILE A 348 1.27 -25.04 -16.22
N VAL A 349 1.27 -25.95 -15.24
CA VAL A 349 2.29 -25.95 -14.18
C VAL A 349 3.55 -26.70 -14.64
N LYS A 350 3.39 -27.90 -15.20
CA LYS A 350 4.50 -28.78 -15.59
C LYS A 350 4.98 -28.59 -17.03
N CYS A 351 4.35 -27.71 -17.81
CA CYS A 351 4.72 -27.37 -19.19
C CYS A 351 4.97 -28.59 -20.10
N LYS A 352 4.21 -29.69 -19.94
CA LYS A 352 4.38 -30.86 -20.82
C LYS A 352 3.84 -30.56 -22.21
N ALA A 353 4.73 -30.54 -23.20
CA ALA A 353 4.36 -30.33 -24.61
C ALA A 353 3.56 -31.50 -25.22
N SER A 354 3.63 -32.70 -24.62
CA SER A 354 2.89 -33.87 -25.09
C SER A 354 1.41 -33.82 -24.68
N ILE A 355 0.56 -33.43 -25.63
CA ILE A 355 -0.90 -33.43 -25.51
C ILE A 355 -1.42 -34.75 -26.08
N HIS A 356 -2.03 -35.57 -25.22
CA HIS A 356 -2.78 -36.75 -25.67
C HIS A 356 -4.21 -36.34 -26.02
N PRO A 357 -4.88 -37.03 -26.95
CA PRO A 357 -6.29 -36.80 -27.22
C PRO A 357 -7.11 -36.96 -25.92
N PRO A 358 -8.15 -36.12 -25.70
CA PRO A 358 -9.05 -36.24 -24.57
C PRO A 358 -9.63 -37.65 -24.44
N ALA A 359 -9.89 -38.11 -23.22
CA ALA A 359 -10.38 -39.47 -22.96
C ALA A 359 -11.66 -39.83 -23.74
N TYR A 360 -12.53 -38.84 -24.00
CA TYR A 360 -13.74 -39.05 -24.80
C TYR A 360 -13.45 -39.35 -26.28
N LEU A 361 -12.29 -38.96 -26.83
CA LEU A 361 -11.89 -39.32 -28.20
C LEU A 361 -11.15 -40.65 -28.28
N GLN A 362 -10.73 -41.21 -27.15
CA GLN A 362 -10.06 -42.51 -27.08
C GLN A 362 -11.06 -43.68 -27.01
N GLN A 363 -12.35 -43.38 -26.88
CA GLN A 363 -13.41 -44.38 -26.93
C GLN A 363 -13.59 -44.85 -28.38
N ARG A 364 -13.63 -46.17 -28.58
CA ARG A 364 -13.93 -46.75 -29.90
C ARG A 364 -15.32 -46.26 -30.32
N ASP A 365 -15.41 -45.75 -31.56
CA ASP A 365 -16.62 -45.26 -32.25
C ASP A 365 -17.10 -43.82 -31.97
N VAL A 366 -16.23 -42.91 -31.52
CA VAL A 366 -16.56 -41.48 -31.47
C VAL A 366 -16.29 -40.79 -32.81
N SER A 367 -17.35 -40.33 -33.48
CA SER A 367 -17.27 -39.49 -34.68
C SER A 367 -17.62 -38.04 -34.34
N LEU A 368 -16.75 -37.10 -34.75
CA LEU A 368 -16.98 -35.66 -34.60
C LEU A 368 -17.51 -35.10 -35.92
N ASP A 369 -18.69 -34.47 -35.88
CA ASP A 369 -19.22 -33.75 -37.03
C ASP A 369 -18.70 -32.30 -37.06
N LEU A 370 -17.65 -32.07 -37.84
CA LEU A 370 -17.05 -30.74 -38.02
C LEU A 370 -17.66 -29.95 -39.19
N ARG A 371 -18.64 -30.52 -39.92
CA ARG A 371 -19.30 -29.85 -41.06
C ARG A 371 -19.91 -28.48 -40.72
N PRO A 372 -20.47 -28.23 -39.51
CA PRO A 372 -20.99 -26.91 -39.15
C PRO A 372 -19.94 -25.79 -39.15
N LEU A 373 -18.66 -26.12 -38.89
CA LEU A 373 -17.56 -25.15 -38.87
C LEU A 373 -17.12 -24.73 -40.28
N LEU A 374 -17.42 -25.56 -41.29
CA LEU A 374 -17.02 -25.35 -42.68
C LEU A 374 -18.03 -24.53 -43.49
N ARG A 375 -19.20 -24.17 -42.93
CA ARG A 375 -20.27 -23.45 -43.64
C ARG A 375 -19.87 -22.07 -44.17
N ASN A 376 -18.79 -21.47 -43.66
CA ASN A 376 -18.31 -20.16 -44.11
C ASN A 376 -17.12 -20.23 -45.09
N CYS A 377 -16.56 -21.41 -45.37
CA CYS A 377 -15.52 -21.58 -46.39
C CYS A 377 -16.18 -21.77 -47.77
N LYS A 378 -16.66 -20.69 -48.37
CA LYS A 378 -17.34 -20.72 -49.68
C LYS A 378 -16.41 -20.88 -50.90
N GLU A 379 -15.10 -21.13 -50.72
CA GLU A 379 -14.13 -21.15 -51.84
C GLU A 379 -13.36 -22.46 -52.04
N ALA A 380 -13.83 -23.57 -51.51
CA ALA A 380 -13.30 -24.89 -51.92
C ALA A 380 -14.41 -25.93 -51.98
N ALA A 381 -15.42 -25.65 -52.81
CA ALA A 381 -16.25 -26.71 -53.37
C ALA A 381 -15.46 -27.36 -54.51
N GLU A 382 -15.53 -28.69 -54.62
CA GLU A 382 -14.92 -29.54 -55.66
C GLU A 382 -13.50 -30.06 -55.41
N THR A 383 -13.22 -30.51 -54.19
CA THR A 383 -12.37 -31.70 -54.05
C THR A 383 -13.07 -32.65 -53.12
N GLU A 384 -13.24 -33.91 -53.53
CA GLU A 384 -13.74 -34.98 -52.66
C GLU A 384 -12.87 -35.03 -51.40
N VAL A 385 -13.29 -34.31 -50.36
CA VAL A 385 -12.79 -34.51 -49.01
C VAL A 385 -13.41 -35.81 -48.57
N ARG A 386 -12.78 -36.93 -48.95
CA ARG A 386 -12.93 -38.19 -48.23
C ARG A 386 -12.61 -37.86 -46.79
N PHE A 387 -13.67 -37.68 -45.99
CA PHE A 387 -13.54 -37.64 -44.56
C PHE A 387 -12.93 -38.97 -44.16
N ILE A 388 -11.61 -38.97 -43.97
CA ILE A 388 -10.94 -40.04 -43.27
C ILE A 388 -11.55 -39.96 -41.88
N PHE A 389 -12.52 -40.83 -41.62
CA PHE A 389 -12.89 -41.23 -40.27
C PHE A 389 -11.62 -41.82 -39.67
N HIS A 390 -10.73 -40.98 -39.18
CA HIS A 390 -9.64 -41.43 -38.35
C HIS A 390 -10.31 -41.94 -37.07
N ARG A 391 -10.43 -43.27 -36.98
CA ARG A 391 -10.46 -43.97 -35.69
C ARG A 391 -9.20 -43.48 -34.96
N PHE A 392 -9.41 -42.66 -33.94
CA PHE A 392 -8.36 -42.28 -33.01
C PHE A 392 -7.98 -43.46 -32.12
#